data_AF-W1DIY9-F1
#
_entry.id   AF-W1DIY9-F1
#
_cell.length_a   1.000
_cell.length_b   1.000
_cell.length_c   1.000
_cell.angle_alpha   90.00
_cell.angle_beta   90.00
_cell.angle_gamma   90.00
#
_symmetry.space_group_name_H-M   'P 1'
#
loop_
_entity.id
_entity.type
_entity.pdbx_description
1 polymer ?
#
loop_
_entity_poly.entity_id
_entity_poly.type
_entity_poly.pdbx_seq_one_letter_code
_entity_poly.pdbx_strand_id
1 'polypeptide(L)'
;MLVVCLLMAAICVGLAGTVSSVVPAVLLMSVSIFFLYVTGAIYWAIIQDVVHKSRVGGASGFIHLIGSVSGIVGPIVTGYIVQSTGKFDSAFVLAGTIAALGALLVLFVIKTPRVTMKASQA
;
A
#
# COMPACT_ATOMS: atom_id res chain seq x y z
N MET A 1 -2.26 -12.01 6.25
CA MET A 1 -3.23 -11.43 5.30
C MET A 1 -2.73 -10.11 4.71
N LEU A 2 -2.51 -9.06 5.51
CA LEU A 2 -1.98 -7.77 5.03
C LEU A 2 -0.68 -7.87 4.22
N VAL A 3 0.35 -8.50 4.79
CA VAL A 3 1.67 -8.63 4.13
C VAL A 3 1.56 -9.42 2.83
N VAL A 4 0.74 -10.47 2.81
CA VAL A 4 0.54 -11.30 1.61
C VAL A 4 -0.11 -10.49 0.49
N CYS A 5 -1.11 -9.67 0.81
CA CYS A 5 -1.77 -8.79 -0.17
C CYS A 5 -0.82 -7.72 -0.70
N LEU A 6 -0.02 -7.08 0.18
CA LEU A 6 0.95 -6.06 -0.18
C LEU A 6 2.10 -6.62 -1.04
N LEU A 7 2.62 -7.80 -0.70
CA LEU A 7 3.65 -8.48 -1.51
C LEU A 7 3.10 -8.87 -2.89
N MET A 8 1.88 -9.41 -2.95
CA MET A 8 1.26 -9.80 -4.21
C MET A 8 0.96 -8.58 -5.10
N ALA A 9 0.52 -7.47 -4.51
CA ALA A 9 0.35 -6.19 -5.19
C ALA A 9 1.69 -5.64 -5.73
N ALA A 10 2.75 -5.68 -4.92
CA ALA A 10 4.09 -5.24 -5.31
C ALA A 10 4.65 -6.07 -6.49
N ILE A 11 4.48 -7.40 -6.45
CA ILE A 11 4.89 -8.31 -7.52
C ILE A 11 4.11 -8.01 -8.80
N CYS A 12 2.78 -7.85 -8.73
CA CYS A 12 1.97 -7.50 -9.90
C CYS A 12 2.37 -6.15 -10.50
N VAL A 13 2.66 -5.14 -9.67
CA VAL A 13 3.09 -3.81 -10.13
C VAL A 13 4.46 -3.86 -10.79
N GLY A 14 5.41 -4.58 -10.21
CA GLY A 14 6.73 -4.78 -10.80
C GLY A 14 6.67 -5.52 -12.14
N LEU A 15 5.86 -6.58 -12.23
CA LEU A 15 5.65 -7.34 -13.47
C LEU A 15 4.93 -6.52 -14.54
N ALA A 16 3.96 -5.69 -14.17
CA ALA A 16 3.28 -4.79 -15.09
C ALA A 16 4.25 -3.81 -15.78
N GLY A 17 5.35 -3.44 -15.11
CA GLY A 17 6.43 -2.63 -15.68
C GLY A 17 7.38 -3.37 -16.61
N THR A 18 7.23 -4.69 -16.80
CA THR A 18 8.08 -5.49 -17.70
C THR A 18 7.34 -5.98 -18.94
N VAL A 19 6.01 -5.83 -18.96
CA VAL A 19 5.17 -6.27 -20.08
C VAL A 19 5.02 -5.14 -21.09
N SER A 20 5.41 -5.40 -22.34
CA SER A 20 5.39 -4.42 -23.43
C SER A 20 3.98 -4.15 -24.00
N SER A 21 2.96 -4.86 -23.49
CA SER A 21 1.59 -4.80 -23.99
C SER A 21 0.63 -4.24 -22.93
N VAL A 22 -0.22 -3.31 -23.36
CA VAL A 22 -1.13 -2.56 -22.50
C VAL A 22 -2.17 -3.47 -21.84
N VAL A 23 -2.70 -4.45 -22.57
CA VAL A 23 -3.75 -5.35 -22.08
C VAL A 23 -3.31 -6.15 -20.85
N PRO A 24 -2.19 -6.91 -20.87
CA PRO A 24 -1.71 -7.62 -19.69
C PRO A 24 -1.27 -6.67 -18.56
N ALA A 25 -0.71 -5.49 -18.87
CA ALA A 25 -0.34 -4.51 -17.86
C ALA A 25 -1.56 -4.04 -17.04
N VAL A 26 -2.68 -3.76 -17.72
CA VAL A 26 -3.93 -3.32 -17.07
C VAL A 26 -4.54 -4.45 -16.23
N LEU A 27 -4.48 -5.70 -16.69
CA LEU A 27 -4.97 -6.85 -15.92
C LEU A 27 -4.17 -7.05 -14.62
N LEU A 28 -2.83 -7.01 -14.71
CA LEU A 28 -1.93 -7.08 -13.55
C LEU A 28 -2.19 -5.93 -12.56
N MET A 29 -2.39 -4.71 -13.05
CA MET A 29 -2.74 -3.55 -12.23
C MET A 29 -4.10 -3.70 -11.54
N SER A 30 -5.10 -4.24 -12.24
CA SER A 30 -6.44 -4.46 -11.68
C SER A 30 -6.41 -5.46 -10.52
N VAL A 31 -5.67 -6.56 -10.68
CA VAL A 31 -5.46 -7.54 -9.60
C VAL A 31 -4.72 -6.88 -8.43
N SER A 32 -3.70 -6.08 -8.71
CA SER A 32 -2.95 -5.36 -7.68
C SER A 32 -3.83 -4.39 -6.87
N ILE A 33 -4.66 -3.60 -7.55
CA ILE A 33 -5.60 -2.65 -6.92
C ILE A 33 -6.62 -3.39 -6.06
N PHE A 34 -7.11 -4.56 -6.50
CA PHE A 34 -8.02 -5.38 -5.71
C PHE A 34 -7.40 -5.78 -4.35
N PHE A 35 -6.16 -6.28 -4.36
CA PHE A 35 -5.45 -6.61 -3.12
C PHE A 35 -5.15 -5.37 -2.26
N LEU A 36 -4.85 -4.24 -2.89
CA LEU A 36 -4.61 -2.98 -2.19
C LEU A 36 -5.88 -2.47 -1.49
N TYR A 37 -7.04 -2.60 -2.12
CA TYR A 37 -8.32 -2.19 -1.55
C TYR A 37 -8.68 -3.01 -0.31
N VAL A 38 -8.49 -4.33 -0.36
CA VAL A 38 -8.65 -5.22 0.81
C VAL A 38 -7.71 -4.80 1.95
N THR A 39 -6.47 -4.45 1.63
CA THR A 39 -5.48 -3.95 2.60
C THR A 39 -5.92 -2.61 3.20
N GLY A 40 -6.52 -1.71 2.41
CA GLY A 40 -7.00 -0.40 2.85
C GLY A 40 -8.06 -0.49 3.95
N ALA A 41 -9.02 -1.41 3.82
CA ALA A 41 -10.04 -1.64 4.85
C ALA A 41 -9.41 -2.09 6.19
N ILE A 42 -8.40 -2.96 6.12
CA ILE A 42 -7.70 -3.45 7.32
C ILE A 42 -6.81 -2.34 7.93
N TYR A 43 -6.18 -1.50 7.10
CA TYR A 43 -5.37 -0.38 7.57
C TYR A 43 -6.19 0.61 8.41
N TRP A 44 -7.43 0.87 7.96
CA TRP A 44 -8.36 1.73 8.70
C TRP A 44 -8.76 1.13 10.05
N ALA A 45 -9.01 -0.18 10.10
CA ALA A 45 -9.28 -0.90 11.35
C ALA A 45 -8.10 -0.81 12.34
N ILE A 46 -6.86 -0.95 11.86
CA ILE A 46 -5.67 -0.85 12.72
C ILE A 46 -5.53 0.54 13.34
N ILE A 47 -5.79 1.61 12.60
CA ILE A 47 -5.71 2.98 13.13
C ILE A 47 -6.75 3.17 14.24
N GLN A 48 -7.96 2.61 14.08
CA GLN A 48 -9.00 2.64 15.11
C GLN A 48 -8.60 1.86 16.37
N ASP A 49 -7.91 0.73 16.20
CA ASP A 49 -7.48 -0.12 17.31
C ASP A 49 -6.27 0.46 18.07
N VAL A 50 -5.36 1.14 17.37
CA VAL A 50 -4.11 1.68 17.96
C VAL A 50 -4.31 3.06 18.59
N VAL A 51 -5.26 3.86 18.09
CA VAL A 51 -5.45 5.25 18.56
C VAL A 51 -6.60 5.34 19.57
N HIS A 52 -6.32 5.83 20.77
CA HIS A 52 -7.34 6.12 21.79
C HIS A 52 -8.46 7.03 21.24
N LYS A 53 -9.72 6.72 21.54
CA LYS A 53 -10.94 7.41 21.02
C LYS A 53 -10.89 8.94 21.06
N SER A 54 -10.19 9.53 22.03
CA SER A 54 -10.03 10.99 22.17
C SER A 54 -9.10 11.63 21.12
N ARG A 55 -8.22 10.88 20.45
CA ARG A 55 -7.21 11.39 19.50
C ARG A 55 -7.33 10.82 18.08
N VAL A 56 -8.33 9.95 17.83
CA VAL A 56 -8.60 9.33 16.53
C VAL A 56 -8.77 10.36 15.41
N GLY A 57 -9.44 11.49 15.68
CA GLY A 57 -9.64 12.54 14.68
C GLY A 57 -8.34 13.19 14.22
N GLY A 58 -7.43 13.52 15.14
CA GLY A 58 -6.14 14.12 14.81
C GLY A 58 -5.19 13.16 14.10
N ALA A 59 -5.13 11.91 14.55
CA ALA A 59 -4.32 10.87 13.90
C ALA A 59 -4.83 10.55 12.49
N SER A 60 -6.15 10.41 12.32
CA SER A 60 -6.76 10.18 11.00
C SER A 60 -6.55 11.37 10.05
N GLY A 61 -6.68 12.60 10.54
CA GLY A 61 -6.40 13.81 9.76
C GLY A 61 -4.95 13.91 9.29
N PHE A 62 -3.99 13.57 10.15
CA PHE A 62 -2.57 13.55 9.79
C PHE A 62 -2.26 12.48 8.73
N ILE A 63 -2.84 11.28 8.85
CA ILE A 63 -2.71 10.22 7.85
C ILE A 63 -3.30 10.66 6.51
N HIS A 64 -4.45 11.34 6.53
CA HIS A 64 -5.04 11.92 5.32
C HIS A 64 -4.14 12.98 4.68
N LEU A 65 -3.53 13.86 5.48
CA LEU A 65 -2.58 14.85 4.98
C LEU A 65 -1.41 14.18 4.24
N ILE A 66 -0.82 13.14 4.85
CA ILE A 66 0.26 12.36 4.21
C ILE A 66 -0.25 11.69 2.93
N GLY A 67 -1.46 11.13 2.95
CA GLY A 67 -2.09 10.52 1.77
C GLY A 67 -2.28 11.51 0.63
N SER A 68 -2.80 12.70 0.92
CA SER A 68 -2.98 13.77 -0.08
C SER A 68 -1.65 14.25 -0.65
N VAL A 69 -0.63 14.46 0.19
CA VAL A 69 0.71 14.82 -0.28
C VAL A 69 1.31 13.72 -1.15
N SER A 70 1.16 12.46 -0.74
CA SER A 70 1.62 11.30 -1.52
C SER A 70 0.95 11.22 -2.89
N GLY A 71 -0.35 11.57 -2.97
CA GLY A 71 -1.10 11.65 -4.22
C GLY A 71 -0.59 12.73 -5.18
N ILE A 72 0.06 13.77 -4.68
CA ILE A 72 0.72 14.81 -5.49
C ILE A 72 2.14 14.37 -5.87
N VAL A 73 2.90 13.83 -4.92
CA VAL A 73 4.30 13.43 -5.11
C VAL A 73 4.42 12.27 -6.10
N GLY A 74 3.50 11.30 -6.07
CA GLY A 74 3.53 10.12 -6.95
C GLY A 74 3.60 10.46 -8.45
N PRO A 75 2.64 11.23 -9.00
CA PRO A 75 2.67 11.67 -10.39
C PRO A 75 3.87 12.55 -10.75
N ILE A 76 4.33 13.42 -9.84
CA ILE A 76 5.51 14.26 -10.08
C ILE A 76 6.76 13.41 -10.25
N VAL A 77 7.01 12.49 -9.32
CA VAL A 77 8.17 11.57 -9.37
C VAL A 77 8.08 10.65 -10.58
N THR A 78 6.89 10.09 -10.84
CA THR A 78 6.64 9.25 -12.02
C THR A 78 6.91 10.01 -13.32
N GLY A 79 6.41 11.23 -13.44
CA GLY A 79 6.61 12.09 -14.60
C GLY A 79 8.07 12.46 -14.81
N TYR A 80 8.80 12.80 -13.75
CA TYR A 80 10.24 13.09 -13.82
C TYR A 80 11.05 11.87 -14.31
N ILE A 81 10.73 10.68 -13.80
CA ILE A 81 11.39 9.44 -14.21
C ILE A 81 11.13 9.16 -15.68
N VAL A 82 9.87 9.19 -16.11
CA VAL A 82 9.48 8.93 -17.49
C VAL A 82 10.07 9.98 -18.45
N GLN A 83 10.18 11.24 -18.03
CA GLN A 83 10.80 12.29 -18.83
C GLN A 83 12.31 12.10 -19.01
N SER A 84 12.98 11.52 -18.01
CA SER A 84 14.43 11.23 -18.05
C SER A 84 14.76 9.92 -18.78
N THR A 85 14.01 8.84 -18.54
CA THR A 85 14.28 7.52 -19.13
C THR A 85 13.53 7.26 -20.44
N GLY A 86 12.50 8.03 -20.75
CA GLY A 86 11.62 7.84 -21.90
C GLY A 86 10.72 6.60 -21.81
N LYS A 87 10.71 5.88 -20.68
CA LYS A 87 10.01 4.60 -20.49
C LYS A 87 9.25 4.53 -19.17
N PHE A 88 8.05 3.96 -19.21
CA PHE A 88 7.22 3.74 -18.02
C PHE A 88 7.69 2.58 -17.14
N ASP A 89 8.44 1.63 -17.70
CA ASP A 89 8.96 0.45 -16.99
C ASP A 89 9.68 0.83 -15.69
N SER A 90 10.57 1.83 -15.75
CA SER A 90 11.33 2.29 -14.59
C SER A 90 10.45 2.88 -13.48
N ALA A 91 9.36 3.57 -13.85
CA ALA A 91 8.42 4.11 -12.88
C ALA A 91 7.58 3.00 -12.21
N PHE A 92 7.18 1.98 -12.98
CA PHE A 92 6.48 0.83 -12.44
C PHE A 92 7.34 -0.04 -11.52
N VAL A 93 8.61 -0.25 -11.85
CA VAL A 93 9.57 -0.92 -10.96
C VAL A 93 9.77 -0.12 -9.67
N LEU A 94 9.85 1.21 -9.74
CA LEU A 94 9.93 2.05 -8.56
C LEU A 94 8.65 1.93 -7.70
N ALA A 95 7.47 1.99 -8.31
CA ALA A 95 6.20 1.81 -7.59
C ALA A 95 6.12 0.42 -6.90
N GLY A 96 6.56 -0.64 -7.60
CA GLY A 96 6.60 -1.99 -7.05
C GLY A 96 7.58 -2.14 -5.88
N THR A 97 8.75 -1.52 -5.96
CA THR A 97 9.74 -1.53 -4.86
C THR A 97 9.27 -0.75 -3.63
N ILE A 98 8.61 0.40 -3.83
CA ILE A 98 7.97 1.15 -2.73
C ILE A 98 6.88 0.30 -2.06
N ALA A 99 6.04 -0.38 -2.85
CA ALA A 99 5.02 -1.28 -2.32
C ALA A 99 5.62 -2.45 -1.53
N ALA A 100 6.72 -3.05 -2.02
CA ALA A 100 7.44 -4.12 -1.33
C ALA A 100 8.06 -3.64 0.00
N LEU A 101 8.65 -2.43 0.01
CA LEU A 101 9.14 -1.77 1.23
C LEU A 101 8.01 -1.54 2.23
N GLY A 102 6.84 -1.10 1.77
CA GLY A 102 5.65 -0.97 2.60
C GLY A 102 5.21 -2.31 3.21
N ALA A 103 5.23 -3.38 2.42
CA ALA A 103 4.94 -4.74 2.90
C ALA A 103 5.92 -5.17 4.00
N LEU A 104 7.21 -4.89 3.80
CA LEU A 104 8.27 -5.23 4.75
C LEU A 104 8.14 -4.45 6.05
N LEU A 105 7.89 -3.14 5.97
CA LEU A 105 7.63 -2.28 7.13
C LEU A 105 6.41 -2.80 7.91
N VAL A 106 5.33 -3.15 7.24
CA VAL A 106 4.15 -3.73 7.89
C VAL A 106 4.49 -5.06 8.58
N LEU A 107 5.30 -5.92 7.94
CA LEU A 107 5.72 -7.19 8.52
C LEU A 107 6.54 -7.02 9.81
N PHE A 108 7.43 -6.03 9.88
CA PHE A 108 8.27 -5.80 11.05
C PHE A 108 7.60 -4.96 12.14
N VAL A 109 6.82 -3.95 11.76
CA VAL A 109 6.23 -2.97 12.68
C VAL A 109 4.88 -3.46 13.21
N ILE A 110 4.06 -4.09 12.38
CA ILE A 110 2.75 -4.62 12.80
C ILE A 110 2.96 -6.03 13.35
N LYS A 111 3.61 -6.10 14.51
CA LYS A 111 3.60 -7.30 15.34
C LYS A 111 2.28 -7.29 16.10
N THR A 112 1.26 -7.95 15.57
CA THR A 112 -0.06 -8.03 16.21
C THR A 112 0.14 -8.47 17.66
N PRO A 113 -0.36 -7.72 18.67
CA PRO A 113 -0.62 -8.30 19.97
C PRO A 113 -1.53 -9.51 19.70
N ARG A 114 -1.13 -10.70 20.15
CA ARG A 114 -2.06 -11.83 20.17
C ARG A 114 -3.34 -11.29 20.80
N VAL A 115 -4.47 -11.39 20.09
CA VAL A 115 -5.78 -11.25 20.72
C VAL A 115 -5.82 -12.38 21.74
N THR A 116 -5.39 -12.10 22.97
CA THR A 116 -5.71 -12.92 24.12
C THR A 116 -7.21 -12.79 24.23
N MET A 117 -7.91 -13.73 23.61
CA MET A 117 -9.30 -14.04 23.87
C MET A 117 -9.39 -14.38 25.36
N LYS A 118 -9.48 -13.36 26.21
CA LYS A 118 -10.01 -13.54 27.55
C LYS A 118 -11.52 -13.61 27.36
N ALA A 119 -11.98 -14.82 27.08
CA ALA A 119 -13.36 -15.20 27.35
C ALA A 119 -13.65 -14.82 28.81
N SER A 120 -14.44 -13.75 28.98
CA SER A 120 -15.01 -13.32 30.25
C SER A 120 -16.52 -13.49 30.17
N GLN A 121 -16.96 -14.71 30.41
CA GLN A 121 -18.30 -15.09 30.86
C GLN A 121 -17.99 -16.35 31.72
N ALA A 122 -17.81 -16.32 33.04
CA ALA A 122 -18.71 -15.87 34.11
C ALA A 122 -20.12 -16.40 33.91
#